data_AF-A0A261BWJ0-F1
#
_entry.id   AF-A0A261BWJ0-F1
#
_cell.length_a   1.000
_cell.length_b   1.000
_cell.length_c   1.000
_cell.angle_alpha   90.00
_cell.angle_beta   90.00
_cell.angle_gamma   90.00
#
_symmetry.space_group_name_H-M   'P 1'
#
loop_
_entity.id
_entity.type
_entity.pdbx_description
1 polymer ?
#
loop_
_entity_poly.entity_id
_entity_poly.type
_entity_poly.pdbx_seq_one_letter_code
_entity_poly.pdbx_strand_id
1 'polypeptide(L)'
;MSTPMDVDNSPETNSSLMNVISSIVITPLMHSIPRQASADRSKWTAQHEQEYARRKREESNINRIEAKISSHLLKLKKLYDDRNNEVVLINARRLQNDDEKEVKKEMKQTMKKIRNRKIDELEKKEQFMEQLEMGKYKKD
;
A
#
# COMPACT_ATOMS: atom_id res chain seq x y z
N MET A 1 2.19 3.78 35.01
CA MET A 1 2.75 3.34 33.71
C MET A 1 1.57 3.24 32.75
N SER A 2 1.40 4.21 31.84
CA SER A 2 0.31 4.16 30.84
C SER A 2 0.74 3.29 29.66
N THR A 3 -0.03 2.25 29.39
CA THR A 3 0.02 1.50 28.14
C THR A 3 -0.44 2.39 26.98
N PRO A 4 0.21 2.34 25.81
CA PRO A 4 -0.31 3.02 24.64
C PRO A 4 -1.57 2.28 24.18
N MET A 5 -2.68 3.01 24.02
CA MET A 5 -3.89 2.45 23.42
C MET A 5 -3.61 2.05 21.98
N ASP A 6 -3.91 0.80 21.66
CA ASP A 6 -3.91 0.30 20.29
C ASP A 6 -4.91 1.11 19.46
N VAL A 7 -4.38 1.89 18.52
CA VAL A 7 -5.19 2.64 17.56
C VAL A 7 -5.72 1.62 16.57
N ASP A 8 -7.00 1.33 16.71
CA ASP A 8 -7.79 0.45 15.86
C ASP A 8 -7.72 0.93 14.40
N ASN A 9 -6.84 0.31 13.62
CA ASN A 9 -6.56 0.67 12.24
C ASN A 9 -7.41 -0.24 11.34
N SER A 10 -8.73 -0.03 11.35
CA SER A 10 -9.62 -0.74 10.42
C SER A 10 -9.26 -0.36 8.96
N PRO A 11 -8.85 -1.32 8.11
CA PRO A 11 -8.56 -1.07 6.69
C PRO A 11 -9.84 -0.92 5.84
N GLU A 12 -11.02 -1.02 6.45
CA GLU A 12 -12.27 -1.33 5.75
C GLU A 12 -12.83 -0.18 4.91
N THR A 13 -12.36 1.05 5.11
CA THR A 13 -12.94 2.23 4.46
C THR A 13 -12.51 2.40 2.99
N ASN A 14 -11.31 1.97 2.60
CA ASN A 14 -10.76 2.28 1.27
C ASN A 14 -11.04 1.22 0.19
N SER A 15 -11.15 -0.07 0.56
CA SER A 15 -11.59 -1.13 -0.36
C SER A 15 -13.03 -0.88 -0.86
N SER A 16 -13.83 -0.21 -0.02
CA SER A 16 -15.23 0.10 -0.29
C SER A 16 -15.44 1.03 -1.50
N LEU A 17 -14.63 2.08 -1.67
CA LEU A 17 -14.84 3.10 -2.71
C LEU A 17 -14.61 2.59 -4.14
N MET A 18 -13.57 1.77 -4.36
CA MET A 18 -13.30 1.19 -5.68
C MET A 18 -14.36 0.15 -6.06
N ASN A 19 -14.90 -0.58 -5.08
CA ASN A 19 -16.03 -1.48 -5.28
C ASN A 19 -17.31 -0.69 -5.64
N VAL A 20 -17.55 0.45 -4.98
CA VAL A 20 -18.66 1.34 -5.32
C VAL A 20 -18.54 1.86 -6.74
N ILE A 21 -17.37 2.38 -7.16
CA ILE A 21 -17.17 2.87 -8.54
C ILE A 21 -17.37 1.74 -9.57
N SER A 22 -16.86 0.54 -9.28
CA SER A 22 -17.00 -0.63 -10.18
C SER A 22 -18.44 -1.14 -10.29
N SER A 23 -19.29 -0.82 -9.31
CA SER A 23 -20.71 -1.21 -9.29
C SER A 23 -21.64 -0.22 -10.00
N ILE A 24 -21.14 0.94 -10.43
CA ILE A 24 -21.96 1.95 -11.11
C ILE A 24 -22.37 1.44 -12.50
N VAL A 25 -23.69 1.30 -12.72
CA VAL A 25 -24.26 0.98 -14.03
C VAL A 25 -24.46 2.27 -14.83
N ILE A 26 -23.81 2.37 -16.00
CA ILE A 26 -23.99 3.49 -16.92
C ILE A 26 -25.21 3.20 -17.80
N THR A 27 -26.22 4.07 -17.71
CA THR A 27 -27.40 4.00 -18.58
C THR A 27 -27.11 4.67 -19.93
N PRO A 28 -27.18 3.94 -21.06
CA PRO A 28 -26.91 4.53 -22.37
C PRO A 28 -28.05 5.45 -22.83
N LEU A 29 -27.72 6.47 -23.63
CA LEU A 29 -28.73 7.26 -24.34
C LEU A 29 -29.50 6.39 -25.33
N MET A 30 -30.82 6.51 -25.35
CA MET A 30 -31.67 5.77 -26.27
C MET A 30 -31.95 6.55 -27.56
N HIS A 31 -31.94 5.84 -28.69
CA HIS A 31 -32.39 6.29 -30.01
C HIS A 31 -31.73 7.60 -30.50
N SER A 32 -30.67 7.48 -31.30
CA SER A 32 -30.02 8.62 -31.96
C SER A 32 -30.91 9.31 -33.00
N ILE A 33 -31.85 8.58 -33.60
CA ILE A 33 -32.81 9.08 -34.59
C ILE A 33 -34.21 9.15 -33.94
N PRO A 34 -35.02 10.19 -34.22
CA PRO A 34 -36.40 10.25 -33.74
C PRO A 34 -37.18 8.99 -34.16
N ARG A 35 -37.94 8.39 -33.23
CA ARG A 35 -38.60 7.09 -33.47
C ARG A 35 -39.58 7.10 -34.65
N GLN A 36 -40.18 8.25 -34.93
CA GLN A 36 -41.14 8.46 -36.02
C GLN A 36 -40.46 8.84 -37.36
N ALA A 37 -39.16 9.15 -37.34
CA ALA A 37 -38.43 9.50 -38.55
C ALA A 37 -38.11 8.23 -39.36
N SER A 38 -38.11 8.36 -40.69
CA SER A 38 -37.64 7.30 -41.57
C SER A 38 -36.14 7.03 -41.35
N ALA A 39 -35.66 5.83 -41.67
CA ALA A 39 -34.21 5.58 -41.71
C ALA A 39 -33.52 6.43 -42.80
N ASP A 40 -34.27 6.81 -43.84
CA ASP A 40 -33.79 7.68 -44.91
C ASP A 40 -33.98 9.16 -44.55
N ARG A 41 -32.87 9.87 -44.39
CA ARG A 41 -32.85 11.30 -44.03
C ARG A 41 -33.51 12.20 -45.08
N SER A 42 -33.53 11.78 -46.35
CA SER A 42 -34.19 12.57 -47.41
C SER A 42 -35.70 12.68 -47.22
N LYS A 43 -36.29 11.77 -46.43
CA LYS A 43 -37.72 11.73 -46.10
C LYS A 43 -38.06 12.40 -44.77
N TRP A 44 -37.09 13.08 -44.16
CA TRP A 44 -37.31 13.74 -42.88
C TRP A 44 -38.08 15.03 -43.07
N THR A 45 -39.01 15.27 -42.15
CA THR A 45 -39.64 16.57 -42.01
C THR A 45 -38.66 17.52 -41.32
N ALA A 46 -38.90 18.83 -41.44
CA ALA A 46 -38.11 19.84 -40.72
C ALA A 46 -38.09 19.58 -39.20
N GLN A 47 -39.19 19.05 -38.64
CA GLN A 47 -39.27 18.68 -37.21
C GLN A 47 -38.37 17.49 -36.87
N HIS A 48 -38.29 16.47 -37.73
CA HIS A 48 -37.38 15.33 -37.53
C HIS A 48 -35.91 15.77 -37.58
N GLU A 49 -35.56 16.66 -38.52
CA GLU A 49 -34.22 17.20 -38.65
C GLU A 49 -33.82 18.05 -37.43
N GLN A 50 -34.73 18.88 -36.93
CA GLN A 50 -34.50 19.68 -35.73
C GLN A 50 -34.31 18.80 -34.48
N GLU A 51 -35.14 17.78 -34.30
CA GLU A 51 -35.03 16.85 -33.18
C GLU A 51 -33.74 16.03 -33.25
N TYR A 52 -33.35 15.55 -34.44
CA TYR A 52 -32.07 14.86 -34.63
C TYR A 52 -30.88 15.76 -34.26
N ALA A 53 -30.88 17.02 -34.70
CA ALA A 53 -29.87 17.99 -34.32
C ALA A 53 -29.84 18.23 -32.80
N ARG A 54 -31.00 18.26 -32.13
CA ARG A 54 -31.09 18.35 -30.67
C ARG A 54 -30.45 17.15 -29.98
N ARG A 55 -30.80 15.93 -30.39
CA ARG A 55 -30.23 14.68 -29.86
C ARG A 55 -28.73 14.59 -30.06
N LYS A 56 -28.21 15.07 -31.19
CA LYS A 56 -26.76 15.16 -31.42
C LYS A 56 -26.04 16.10 -30.46
N ARG A 57 -26.67 17.21 -30.07
CA ARG A 57 -26.14 18.09 -29.02
C ARG A 57 -26.20 17.43 -27.64
N GLU A 58 -27.28 16.72 -27.33
CA GLU A 58 -27.41 15.95 -26.09
C GLU A 58 -26.32 14.87 -25.99
N GLU A 59 -26.10 14.11 -27.06
CA GLU A 59 -25.03 13.10 -27.18
C GLU A 59 -23.65 13.74 -26.96
N SER A 60 -23.36 14.86 -27.62
CA SER A 60 -22.10 15.59 -27.42
C SER A 60 -21.92 16.08 -25.98
N ASN A 61 -22.99 16.50 -25.31
CA ASN A 61 -22.94 16.94 -23.92
C ASN A 61 -22.65 15.77 -22.97
N ILE A 62 -23.27 14.60 -23.18
CA ILE A 62 -22.98 13.38 -22.42
C ILE A 62 -21.52 12.96 -22.63
N ASN A 63 -21.03 12.90 -23.87
CA ASN A 63 -19.63 12.57 -24.15
C ASN A 63 -18.66 13.51 -23.43
N ARG A 64 -19.00 14.81 -23.31
CA ARG A 64 -18.19 15.77 -22.55
C ARG A 64 -18.17 15.47 -21.06
N ILE A 65 -19.28 15.01 -20.50
CA ILE A 65 -19.38 14.62 -19.10
C ILE A 65 -18.59 13.32 -18.86
N GLU A 66 -18.73 12.33 -19.73
CA GLU A 66 -17.97 11.07 -19.65
C GLU A 66 -16.45 11.27 -19.71
N ALA A 67 -16.00 12.19 -20.56
CA ALA A 67 -14.58 12.57 -20.62
C ALA A 67 -14.09 13.17 -19.29
N LYS A 68 -14.92 14.00 -18.62
CA LYS A 68 -14.60 14.55 -17.30
C LYS A 68 -14.54 13.47 -16.23
N ILE A 69 -15.51 12.54 -16.23
CA ILE A 69 -15.54 11.40 -15.32
C ILE A 69 -14.25 10.58 -15.48
N SER A 70 -13.89 10.24 -16.72
CA SER A 70 -12.68 9.49 -17.03
C SER A 70 -11.41 10.20 -16.55
N SER A 71 -11.33 11.52 -16.74
CA SER A 71 -10.21 12.33 -16.23
C SER A 71 -10.11 12.29 -14.71
N HIS A 72 -11.23 12.39 -14.00
CA HIS A 72 -11.26 12.30 -12.54
C HIS A 72 -10.87 10.91 -12.03
N LEU A 73 -11.32 9.84 -12.68
CA LEU A 73 -10.92 8.47 -12.35
C LEU A 73 -9.42 8.26 -12.52
N LEU A 74 -8.81 8.81 -13.58
CA LEU A 74 -7.37 8.73 -13.79
C LEU A 74 -6.60 9.47 -12.68
N LYS A 75 -7.04 10.67 -12.29
CA LYS A 75 -6.46 11.42 -11.17
C LYS A 75 -6.57 10.64 -9.86
N LEU A 76 -7.73 10.06 -9.59
CA LEU A 76 -7.96 9.24 -8.40
C LEU A 76 -7.01 8.05 -8.37
N LYS A 77 -6.87 7.31 -9.48
CA LYS A 77 -5.93 6.21 -9.60
C LYS A 77 -4.50 6.66 -9.27
N LYS A 78 -4.04 7.78 -9.83
CA LYS A 78 -2.71 8.32 -9.55
C LYS A 78 -2.52 8.61 -8.05
N LEU A 79 -3.50 9.22 -7.40
CA LEU A 79 -3.42 9.50 -5.95
C LEU A 79 -3.31 8.23 -5.11
N TYR A 80 -4.03 7.16 -5.49
CA TYR A 80 -3.88 5.85 -4.84
C TYR A 80 -2.49 5.24 -5.07
N ASP A 81 -1.97 5.32 -6.29
CA ASP A 81 -0.63 4.84 -6.63
C ASP A 81 0.44 5.60 -5.81
N ASP A 82 0.34 6.93 -5.74
CA ASP A 82 1.24 7.79 -4.95
C ASP A 82 1.18 7.44 -3.45
N ARG A 83 -0.03 7.26 -2.89
CA ARG A 83 -0.22 6.85 -1.50
C ARG A 83 0.40 5.47 -1.23
N ASN A 84 0.21 4.52 -2.14
CA ASN A 84 0.76 3.18 -1.98
C ASN A 84 2.29 3.19 -2.04
N ASN A 85 2.89 4.00 -2.91
CA ASN A 85 4.33 4.20 -2.96
C ASN A 85 4.86 4.75 -1.63
N GLU A 86 4.21 5.75 -1.03
CA GLU A 86 4.63 6.26 0.28
C GLU A 86 4.53 5.20 1.37
N VAL A 87 3.47 4.37 1.36
CA VAL A 87 3.37 3.26 2.31
C VAL A 87 4.49 2.24 2.14
N VAL A 88 4.87 1.92 0.90
CA VAL A 88 6.02 1.05 0.63
C VAL A 88 7.30 1.65 1.21
N LEU A 89 7.54 2.95 1.01
CA LEU A 89 8.71 3.64 1.57
C LEU A 89 8.71 3.65 3.10
N ILE A 90 7.56 3.92 3.73
CA ILE A 90 7.40 3.86 5.19
C ILE A 90 7.72 2.46 5.70
N ASN A 91 7.18 1.42 5.06
CA ASN A 91 7.40 0.04 5.47
C ASN A 91 8.86 -0.37 5.32
N ALA A 92 9.52 0.02 4.23
CA ALA A 92 10.95 -0.22 4.05
C ALA A 92 11.80 0.45 5.14
N ARG A 93 11.52 1.72 5.48
CA ARG A 93 12.19 2.43 6.58
C ARG A 93 11.97 1.76 7.94
N ARG A 94 10.75 1.27 8.19
CA ARG A 94 10.43 0.55 9.44
C ARG A 94 11.21 -0.76 9.53
N LEU A 95 11.20 -1.56 8.47
CA LEU A 95 11.93 -2.82 8.39
C LEU A 95 13.42 -2.61 8.66
N GLN A 96 14.06 -1.66 7.96
CA GLN A 96 15.47 -1.34 8.16
C GLN A 96 15.77 -0.96 9.63
N ASN A 97 14.92 -0.15 10.25
CA ASN A 97 15.10 0.24 11.64
C ASN A 97 14.97 -0.94 12.61
N ASP A 98 14.07 -1.87 12.32
CA ASP A 98 13.86 -3.06 13.14
C ASP A 98 15.05 -4.02 12.98
N ASP A 99 15.54 -4.23 11.76
CA ASP A 99 16.76 -5.01 11.48
C ASP A 99 17.97 -4.42 12.23
N GLU A 100 18.16 -3.10 12.19
CA GLU A 100 19.25 -2.43 12.92
C GLU A 100 19.17 -2.65 14.44
N LYS A 101 17.96 -2.64 15.01
CA LYS A 101 17.76 -2.90 16.44
C LYS A 101 18.06 -4.36 16.78
N GLU A 102 17.66 -5.29 15.91
CA GLU A 102 17.93 -6.71 16.07
C GLU A 102 19.44 -6.98 16.05
N VAL A 103 20.16 -6.47 15.05
CA VAL A 103 21.63 -6.56 14.97
C VAL A 103 22.30 -5.99 16.22
N LYS A 104 21.85 -4.83 16.72
CA LYS A 104 22.39 -4.24 17.97
C LYS A 104 22.15 -5.14 19.19
N LYS A 105 20.99 -5.80 19.26
CA LYS A 105 20.64 -6.73 20.35
C LYS A 105 21.51 -7.99 20.28
N GLU A 106 21.67 -8.57 19.10
CA GLU A 106 22.52 -9.74 18.87
C GLU A 106 24.00 -9.45 19.17
N MET A 107 24.51 -8.29 18.74
CA MET A 107 25.88 -7.86 19.02
C MET A 107 26.11 -7.73 20.52
N LYS A 108 25.18 -7.13 21.28
CA LYS A 108 25.27 -7.03 22.75
C LYS A 108 25.33 -8.41 23.40
N GLN A 109 24.49 -9.34 22.96
CA GLN A 109 24.50 -10.72 23.48
C GLN A 109 25.81 -11.43 23.16
N THR A 110 26.33 -11.26 21.95
CA THR A 110 27.60 -11.85 21.51
C THR A 110 28.77 -11.30 22.31
N MET A 111 28.85 -9.98 22.50
CA MET A 111 29.89 -9.34 23.30
C MET A 111 29.85 -9.79 24.76
N LYS A 112 28.65 -9.97 25.34
CA LYS A 112 28.49 -10.53 26.68
C LYS A 112 29.03 -11.96 26.76
N LYS A 113 28.71 -12.82 25.78
CA LYS A 113 29.23 -14.20 25.70
C LYS A 113 30.76 -14.23 25.61
N ILE A 114 31.35 -13.37 24.78
CA ILE A 114 32.82 -13.26 24.64
C ILE A 114 33.46 -12.82 25.96
N ARG A 115 32.89 -11.81 26.63
CA ARG A 115 33.39 -11.35 27.92
C ARG A 115 33.37 -12.46 28.96
N ASN A 116 32.26 -13.17 29.09
CA ASN A 116 32.14 -14.29 30.03
C ASN A 116 33.18 -15.37 29.75
N ARG A 117 33.36 -15.78 28.48
CA ARG A 117 34.39 -16.77 28.12
C ARG A 117 35.79 -16.34 28.54
N LYS A 118 36.15 -15.07 28.36
CA LYS A 118 37.46 -14.54 28.80
C LYS A 118 37.62 -14.56 30.31
N ILE A 119 36.56 -14.27 31.07
CA ILE A 119 36.57 -14.38 32.54
C ILE A 119 36.77 -15.84 32.93
N ASP A 120 35.97 -16.76 32.38
CA ASP A 120 36.09 -18.20 32.68
C ASP A 120 37.49 -18.75 32.34
N GLU A 121 38.10 -18.29 31.24
CA GLU A 121 39.48 -18.66 30.86
C GLU A 121 40.53 -18.11 31.82
N LEU A 122 40.35 -16.88 32.32
CA LEU A 122 41.25 -16.28 33.31
C LEU A 122 41.14 -16.99 34.66
N GLU A 123 39.92 -17.21 35.14
CA GLU A 123 39.67 -17.95 36.39
C GLU A 123 40.27 -19.37 36.32
N LYS A 124 40.13 -20.07 35.20
CA LYS A 124 40.78 -21.39 35.01
C LYS A 124 42.30 -21.32 35.06
N LYS A 125 42.90 -20.28 34.46
CA LYS A 125 44.36 -20.10 34.50
C LYS A 125 44.84 -19.77 35.91
N GLU A 126 44.11 -18.93 36.64
CA GLU A 126 44.42 -18.56 38.01
C GLU A 126 44.30 -19.78 38.94
N GLN A 127 43.20 -20.53 38.86
CA GLN A 127 43.03 -21.80 39.58
C GLN A 127 44.15 -22.81 39.27
N PHE A 128 44.60 -22.88 38.02
CA PHE A 128 45.69 -23.74 37.62
C PHE A 128 47.03 -23.30 38.24
N MET A 129 47.31 -22.00 38.27
CA MET A 129 48.51 -21.44 38.91
C MET A 129 48.50 -21.67 40.42
N GLU A 130 47.38 -21.44 41.10
CA GLU A 130 47.23 -21.74 42.54
C GLU A 130 47.45 -23.24 42.84
N GLN A 131 46.95 -24.14 41.98
CA GLN A 131 47.17 -25.58 42.14
C GLN A 131 48.65 -25.98 41.97
N LEU A 132 49.38 -25.30 41.07
CA LEU A 132 50.82 -25.46 40.89
C LEU A 132 51.59 -24.96 42.13
N GLU A 133 51.29 -23.76 42.63
CA GLU A 133 51.95 -23.17 43.80
C GLU A 133 51.71 -23.97 45.08
N MET A 134 50.49 -24.51 45.25
CA MET A 134 50.13 -25.37 46.37
C MET A 134 50.71 -26.79 46.29
N GLY A 135 51.52 -27.10 45.25
CA GLY A 135 52.13 -28.42 45.05
C GLY A 135 51.13 -29.55 44.80
N LYS A 136 49.87 -29.22 44.50
CA LYS A 136 48.78 -30.19 44.24
C LYS A 136 48.71 -30.63 42.79
N TYR A 137 49.47 -29.99 41.91
CA TYR A 137 49.53 -30.35 40.50
C TYR A 137 50.34 -31.64 40.31
N LYS A 138 49.65 -32.76 40.06
CA LYS A 138 50.27 -34.01 39.61
C LYS A 138 50.26 -34.03 38.09
N LYS A 139 51.44 -33.98 37.50
CA LYS A 139 51.64 -34.18 36.06
C LYS A 139 51.71 -35.69 35.84
N ASP A 140 50.73 -36.24 35.13
CA ASP A 140 50.77 -37.61 34.61
C ASP A 140 51.81 -37.73 33.49
#